data_AF-A0A0C9ZRR2-F1
#
_entry.id   AF-A0A0C9ZRR2-F1
#
_cell.length_a   1.000
_cell.length_b   1.000
_cell.length_c   1.000
_cell.angle_alpha   90.00
_cell.angle_beta   90.00
_cell.angle_gamma   90.00
#
_symmetry.space_group_name_H-M   'P 1'
#
loop_
_entity.id
_entity.type
_entity.pdbx_description
1 polymer ?
#
loop_
_entity_poly.entity_id
_entity_poly.type
_entity_poly.pdbx_seq_one_letter_code
_entity_poly.pdbx_strand_id
1 'polypeptide(L)'
;VIPAMDLIDQWMTMYSRDTKFLLSIRSAFGLAKKTLDRYYQLTDKSEVYRIAMVLHPHHKLSYFKSAGWEDAWIKTTEDLVRKEFERSYLNMEI
;
A
#
# COMPACT_ATOMS: atom_id res chain seq x y z
N VAL A 1 -2.10 -7.51 1.30
CA VAL A 1 -0.65 -7.25 1.16
C VAL A 1 -0.32 -5.81 1.53
N ILE A 2 -0.90 -4.81 0.86
CA ILE A 2 -0.65 -3.37 1.14
C ILE A 2 -0.78 -3.02 2.64
N PRO A 3 -1.85 -3.39 3.38
CA PRO A 3 -1.97 -3.04 4.80
C PRO A 3 -0.90 -3.67 5.71
N ALA A 4 -0.46 -4.88 5.38
CA ALA A 4 0.61 -5.52 6.13
C ALA A 4 1.95 -4.81 5.87
N MET A 5 2.21 -4.40 4.62
CA MET A 5 3.42 -3.63 4.27
C MET A 5 3.43 -2.28 4.98
N ASP A 6 2.31 -1.55 5.00
CA ASP A 6 2.16 -0.28 5.75
C ASP A 6 2.48 -0.46 7.24
N LEU A 7 1.97 -1.52 7.86
CA LEU A 7 2.22 -1.78 9.28
C LEU A 7 3.70 -2.07 9.57
N ILE A 8 4.32 -2.92 8.76
CA ILE A 8 5.75 -3.25 8.90
C ILE A 8 6.59 -2.00 8.68
N ASP A 9 6.25 -1.17 7.69
CA ASP A 9 6.95 0.07 7.40
C ASP A 9 6.90 1.06 8.58
N GLN A 10 5.73 1.20 9.20
CA GLN A 10 5.54 2.01 10.40
C GLN A 10 6.39 1.51 11.57
N TRP A 11 6.42 0.19 11.81
CA TRP A 11 7.24 -0.40 12.87
C TRP A 11 8.72 -0.21 12.64
N MET A 12 9.21 -0.44 11.41
CA MET A 12 10.63 -0.23 11.07
C MET A 12 11.02 1.24 11.24
N THR A 13 10.13 2.16 10.85
CA THR A 13 10.32 3.60 11.05
C THR A 13 10.39 3.96 12.53
N MET A 14 9.48 3.41 13.34
CA MET A 14 9.45 3.62 14.79
C MET A 14 10.72 3.08 15.46
N TYR A 15 11.08 1.82 15.23
CA TYR A 15 12.20 1.17 15.90
C TYR A 15 13.58 1.68 15.43
N SER A 16 13.70 2.16 14.19
CA SER A 16 14.93 2.81 13.75
C SER A 16 15.23 4.12 14.52
N ARG A 17 14.21 4.73 15.12
CA ARG A 17 14.31 5.98 15.90
C ARG A 17 14.28 5.76 17.41
N ASP A 18 13.91 4.57 17.88
CA ASP A 18 13.77 4.27 19.30
C ASP A 18 15.14 4.15 19.99
N THR A 19 15.43 5.09 20.89
CA THR A 19 16.70 5.18 21.64
C THR A 19 16.89 4.04 22.64
N LYS A 20 15.87 3.22 22.89
CA LYS A 20 16.00 1.98 23.69
C LYS A 20 16.87 0.94 23.00
N PHE A 21 17.00 0.98 21.68
CA PHE A 21 17.84 0.05 20.92
C PHE A 21 19.25 0.59 20.69
N LEU A 22 20.22 -0.34 20.62
CA LEU A 22 21.58 -0.03 20.23
C LEU A 22 21.62 0.58 18.81
N LEU A 23 22.64 1.39 18.53
CA LEU A 23 22.83 2.01 17.22
C LEU A 23 22.88 0.99 16.08
N SER A 24 23.50 -0.17 16.29
CA SER A 24 23.56 -1.25 15.30
C SER A 24 22.17 -1.80 14.96
N ILE A 25 21.31 -2.00 15.95
CA ILE A 25 19.94 -2.50 15.78
C ILE A 25 19.09 -1.46 15.05
N ARG A 26 19.18 -0.18 15.42
CA ARG A 26 18.50 0.91 14.73
C ARG A 26 18.90 1.02 13.25
N SER A 27 20.19 0.90 12.98
CA SER A 27 20.72 0.86 11.61
C SER A 27 20.21 -0.34 10.83
N ALA A 28 20.09 -1.52 11.47
CA ALA A 28 19.52 -2.70 10.86
C ALA A 28 18.03 -2.50 10.49
N PHE A 29 17.23 -1.88 11.35
CA PHE A 29 15.84 -1.51 11.02
C PHE A 29 15.79 -0.53 9.83
N GLY A 30 16.69 0.46 9.79
CA GLY A 30 16.78 1.38 8.65
C GLY A 30 17.14 0.67 7.34
N LEU A 31 18.02 -0.34 7.38
CA LEU A 31 18.34 -1.15 6.21
C LEU A 31 17.16 -2.03 5.78
N ALA A 32 16.50 -2.69 6.74
CA ALA A 32 15.33 -3.51 6.49
C ALA A 32 14.19 -2.69 5.85
N LYS A 33 13.98 -1.45 6.31
CA LYS A 33 13.02 -0.51 5.71
C LYS A 33 13.34 -0.25 4.25
N LYS A 34 14.60 0.07 3.90
CA LYS A 34 15.01 0.29 2.51
C LYS A 34 14.76 -0.93 1.63
N THR A 35 14.97 -2.13 2.17
CA THR A 35 14.64 -3.38 1.46
C THR A 35 13.14 -3.53 1.27
N LEU A 36 12.34 -3.26 2.30
CA LEU A 36 10.87 -3.28 2.25
C LEU A 36 10.34 -2.31 1.19
N ASP A 37 10.80 -1.06 1.21
CA ASP A 37 10.40 0.01 0.29
C ASP A 37 10.52 -0.42 -1.18
N ARG A 38 11.57 -1.19 -1.52
CA ARG A 38 11.76 -1.72 -2.88
C ARG A 38 10.62 -2.63 -3.32
N TYR A 39 10.19 -3.56 -2.47
CA TYR A 39 9.07 -4.45 -2.79
C TYR A 39 7.73 -3.74 -2.64
N TYR A 40 7.67 -2.76 -1.73
CA TYR A 40 6.46 -2.00 -1.53
C TYR A 40 6.12 -1.18 -2.79
N GLN A 41 7.11 -0.52 -3.39
CA GLN A 41 6.95 0.18 -4.66
C GLN A 41 6.44 -0.72 -5.80
N LEU A 42 6.80 -2.01 -5.83
CA LEU A 42 6.30 -2.95 -6.83
C LEU A 42 4.84 -3.33 -6.56
N THR A 43 4.46 -3.48 -5.30
CA THR A 43 3.08 -3.77 -4.89
C THR A 43 2.18 -2.58 -5.17
N ASP A 44 2.66 -1.37 -4.90
CA ASP A 44 1.95 -0.11 -5.15
C ASP A 44 1.69 0.14 -6.65
N LYS A 45 2.68 -0.17 -7.50
CA LYS A 45 2.55 -0.05 -8.96
C LYS A 45 1.67 -1.12 -9.60
N SER A 46 1.33 -2.17 -8.87
CA SER A 46 0.52 -3.26 -9.41
C SER A 46 -0.96 -2.91 -9.42
N GLU A 47 -1.52 -2.84 -10.62
CA GLU A 47 -2.95 -2.62 -10.84
C GLU A 47 -3.81 -3.66 -10.09
N VAL A 48 -3.38 -4.93 -10.10
CA VAL A 48 -4.08 -6.03 -9.43
C VAL A 48 -4.19 -5.80 -7.93
N TYR A 49 -3.09 -5.41 -7.26
CA TYR A 49 -3.12 -5.16 -5.82
C TYR A 49 -3.96 -3.91 -5.47
N ARG A 50 -3.91 -2.87 -6.30
CA ARG A 50 -4.75 -1.67 -6.14
C ARG A 50 -6.23 -2.03 -6.26
N ILE A 51 -6.61 -2.78 -7.30
CA ILE A 51 -8.00 -3.23 -7.51
C ILE A 51 -8.47 -4.12 -6.37
N ALA A 52 -7.66 -5.11 -5.97
CA ALA A 52 -7.99 -6.02 -4.88
C ALA A 52 -8.27 -5.27 -3.56
N MET A 53 -7.49 -4.22 -3.27
CA MET A 53 -7.72 -3.39 -2.08
C MET A 53 -9.03 -2.58 -2.16
N VAL A 54 -9.36 -2.03 -3.33
CA VAL A 54 -10.61 -1.29 -3.52
C VAL A 54 -11.83 -2.20 -3.42
N LEU A 55 -11.74 -3.42 -3.95
CA LEU A 55 -12.81 -4.41 -3.89
C LEU A 55 -12.95 -5.07 -2.50
N HIS A 56 -11.96 -4.90 -1.62
CA HIS A 56 -12.00 -5.48 -0.28
C HIS A 56 -13.11 -4.83 0.58
N PRO A 57 -14.11 -5.58 1.08
CA PRO A 57 -15.30 -5.02 1.72
C PRO A 57 -15.04 -4.10 2.90
N HIS A 58 -14.00 -4.39 3.69
CA HIS A 58 -13.63 -3.62 4.88
C HIS A 58 -12.74 -2.41 4.59
N HIS A 59 -11.98 -2.43 3.47
CA HIS A 59 -10.95 -1.42 3.22
C HIS A 59 -11.45 -0.37 2.24
N LYS A 60 -11.76 -0.80 1.01
CA LYS A 60 -12.17 0.07 -0.10
C LYS A 60 -11.21 1.27 -0.25
N LEU A 61 -11.70 2.37 -0.80
CA LEU A 61 -10.96 3.64 -0.86
C LEU A 61 -10.78 4.28 0.52
N SER A 62 -11.64 3.96 1.51
CA SER A 62 -11.56 4.50 2.87
C SER A 62 -10.26 4.15 3.58
N TYR A 63 -9.71 2.96 3.32
CA TYR A 63 -8.42 2.56 3.87
C TYR A 63 -7.32 3.56 3.50
N PHE A 64 -7.15 3.83 2.21
CA PHE A 64 -6.09 4.72 1.72
C PHE A 64 -6.24 6.15 2.28
N LYS A 65 -7.47 6.65 2.40
CA LYS A 65 -7.75 7.93 3.05
C LYS A 65 -7.31 7.92 4.52
N SER A 66 -7.68 6.89 5.26
CA SER A 66 -7.31 6.75 6.68
C SER A 66 -5.81 6.54 6.91
N ALA A 67 -5.13 5.91 5.94
CA ALA A 67 -3.69 5.67 5.96
C ALA A 67 -2.88 6.90 5.49
N GLY A 68 -3.53 8.01 5.13
CA GLY A 68 -2.86 9.26 4.77
C GLY A 68 -2.23 9.27 3.38
N TRP A 69 -2.74 8.44 2.46
CA TRP A 69 -2.26 8.41 1.09
C TRP A 69 -2.68 9.67 0.32
N GLU A 70 -1.91 10.03 -0.72
CA GLU A 70 -2.18 11.21 -1.53
C GLU A 70 -3.50 11.08 -2.30
N ASP A 71 -4.35 12.11 -2.23
CA ASP A 71 -5.66 12.12 -2.89
C ASP A 71 -5.55 11.88 -4.40
N ALA A 72 -4.49 12.39 -5.05
CA ALA A 72 -4.22 12.15 -6.46
C ALA A 72 -3.98 10.66 -6.76
N TRP A 73 -3.26 9.96 -5.88
CA TRP A 73 -3.03 8.52 -6.00
C TRP A 73 -4.32 7.72 -5.77
N ILE A 74 -5.14 8.12 -4.80
CA ILE A 74 -6.44 7.48 -4.50
C ILE A 74 -7.37 7.63 -5.70
N LYS A 75 -7.47 8.83 -6.28
CA LYS A 75 -8.28 9.08 -7.47
C LYS A 75 -7.82 8.26 -8.67
N THR A 76 -6.50 8.20 -8.90
CA THR A 76 -5.93 7.36 -9.97
C THR A 76 -6.30 5.89 -9.79
N THR A 77 -6.33 5.40 -8.55
CA THR A 77 -6.73 4.03 -8.22
C THR A 77 -8.22 3.79 -8.47
N GLU A 78 -9.09 4.72 -8.10
CA GLU A 78 -10.53 4.64 -8.38
C GLU A 78 -10.80 4.60 -9.89
N ASP A 79 -10.18 5.51 -10.64
CA ASP A 79 -10.32 5.58 -12.11
C ASP A 79 -9.85 4.29 -12.78
N LEU A 80 -8.76 3.71 -12.28
CA LEU A 80 -8.23 2.44 -12.77
C LEU A 80 -9.23 1.30 -12.56
N VAL A 81 -9.80 1.18 -11.35
CA VAL A 81 -10.81 0.15 -11.04
C VAL A 81 -12.04 0.29 -11.94
N ARG A 82 -12.51 1.53 -12.13
CA ARG A 82 -13.66 1.82 -12.99
C ARG A 82 -13.38 1.42 -14.43
N LYS A 83 -12.23 1.81 -15.00
CA LYS A 83 -11.83 1.46 -16.37
C LYS A 83 -11.71 -0.06 -16.56
N GLU A 84 -11.15 -0.76 -15.58
CA GLU A 84 -11.03 -2.22 -15.63
C GLU A 84 -12.37 -2.93 -15.57
N PHE A 85 -13.31 -2.40 -14.77
CA PHE A 85 -14.69 -2.87 -14.76
C PHE A 85 -15.38 -2.62 -16.10
N GLU A 86 -15.28 -1.40 -16.63
CA GLU A 86 -15.86 -1.00 -17.92
C GLU A 86 -15.33 -1.88 -19.06
N ARG A 87 -14.00 -2.11 -19.10
CA ARG A 87 -13.35 -2.95 -20.10
C ARG A 87 -13.81 -4.41 -20.04
N SER A 88 -13.91 -4.96 -18.84
CA SER A 88 -14.01 -6.41 -18.66
C SER A 88 -15.44 -6.90 -18.48
N TYR A 89 -16.35 -6.05 -17.97
CA TYR A 89 -17.69 -6.48 -17.53
C TYR A 89 -18.85 -5.69 -18.16
N LEU A 90 -18.61 -4.53 -18.77
CA LEU A 90 -19.71 -3.67 -19.23
C LEU A 90 -20.41 -4.18 -20.50
N ASN A 91 -19.70 -4.93 -21.33
CA ASN A 91 -20.24 -5.58 -22.53
C ASN A 91 -20.54 -7.07 -22.31
N MET A 92 -20.52 -7.54 -21.05
CA MET A 92 -20.83 -8.92 -20.74
C MET A 92 -22.37 -9.04 -20.69
N GLU A 93 -22.98 -9.62 -21.73
CA GLU A 93 -24.39 -10.03 -21.66
C GLU A 93 -24.54 -11.05 -20.53
N ILE A 94 -25.38 -10.73 -19.53
CA ILE A 94 -25.71 -11.58 -18.38
C ILE A 94 -26.86 -12.51 -18.76
#